data_AF-A0A954KZG4-F1
#
_entry.id   AF-A0A954KZG4-F1
#
_cell.length_a   1.000
_cell.length_b   1.000
_cell.length_c   1.000
_cell.angle_alpha   90.00
_cell.angle_beta   90.00
_cell.angle_gamma   90.00
#
_symmetry.space_group_name_H-M   'P 1'
#
loop_
_entity.id
_entity.type
_entity.pdbx_description
1 polymer ?
#
loop_
_entity_poly.entity_id
_entity_poly.type
_entity_poly.pdbx_seq_one_letter_code
_entity_poly.pdbx_strand_id
1 'polypeptide(L)'
;MKYLLPLSMLLLLPAAATAAENPATAIDTIRTAGSAGVSSSDTRAALASLTKSGSSSLLPILNAFEGSSVLAGNYLRNAFEAIADAELKAGRRLPEQEILAFIRTESQSPSARRLAYEWLLKQNPDLDTELIPQMLLDPAAEFRRDAVALLIQQAESSDQPAKAVALFRNALQGAVHDDQVKKITEALRAAGEQVNLQKHFGFLTDWMLIGPFDNKDMKGFAVAYPPEEQVKLDARYKGQLGDVAWEPLSIDDDYGLIDIAKQLSNYKGSVMYAATGFESDRKQSVELRLGTPNAWKLWVNGKLAFEREEYHRSTRMDQYKVPVELNAGTNTILVKVCQNEQTDDWAQVYQFQLRVCDSAGSAVLPKQ
;
A
#
# COMPACT_ATOMS: atom_id res chain seq x y z
N MET A 1 86.87 11.08 -15.29
CA MET A 1 85.49 11.14 -14.76
C MET A 1 84.57 10.65 -15.86
N LYS A 2 84.05 9.42 -15.73
CA LYS A 2 83.26 8.72 -16.77
C LYS A 2 81.78 9.16 -16.66
N TYR A 3 81.19 9.54 -17.79
CA TYR A 3 79.75 9.81 -17.93
C TYR A 3 78.97 8.48 -17.93
N LEU A 4 77.92 8.38 -17.13
CA LEU A 4 76.92 7.32 -17.14
C LEU A 4 75.54 7.98 -17.17
N LEU A 5 74.89 7.97 -18.33
CA LEU A 5 73.47 8.28 -18.48
C LEU A 5 72.65 7.02 -18.14
N PRO A 6 71.57 7.10 -17.35
CA PRO A 6 70.60 6.02 -17.29
C PRO A 6 69.51 6.22 -18.37
N LEU A 7 69.39 5.20 -19.21
CA LEU A 7 68.35 4.98 -20.19
C LEU A 7 67.02 4.73 -19.46
N SER A 8 66.06 5.66 -19.54
CA SER A 8 64.70 5.43 -19.00
C SER A 8 63.84 4.76 -20.06
N MET A 9 63.54 3.49 -19.83
CA MET A 9 62.69 2.64 -20.68
C MET A 9 61.22 2.95 -20.37
N LEU A 10 60.51 3.60 -21.30
CA LEU A 10 59.09 3.88 -21.19
C LEU A 10 58.30 2.60 -21.50
N LEU A 11 57.78 1.93 -20.46
CA LEU A 11 56.83 0.82 -20.61
C LEU A 11 55.44 1.41 -20.92
N LEU A 12 55.03 1.38 -22.20
CA LEU A 12 53.63 1.53 -22.58
C LEU A 12 52.89 0.24 -22.21
N LEU A 13 52.07 0.30 -21.17
CA LEU A 13 51.04 -0.71 -20.92
C LEU A 13 49.86 -0.46 -21.88
N PRO A 14 49.35 -1.48 -22.58
CA PRO A 14 48.18 -1.33 -23.43
C PRO A 14 46.95 -1.10 -22.54
N ALA A 15 46.22 -0.02 -22.81
CA ALA A 15 44.92 0.22 -22.19
C ALA A 15 43.96 -0.90 -22.62
N ALA A 16 43.60 -1.77 -21.67
CA ALA A 16 42.53 -2.73 -21.87
C ALA A 16 41.23 -1.95 -22.12
N ALA A 17 40.74 -1.97 -23.35
CA ALA A 17 39.41 -1.52 -23.68
C ALA A 17 38.43 -2.42 -22.92
N THR A 18 37.82 -1.89 -21.86
CA THR A 18 36.71 -2.54 -21.18
C THR A 18 35.56 -2.58 -22.17
N ALA A 19 35.16 -3.79 -22.60
CA ALA A 19 33.94 -3.97 -23.37
C ALA A 19 32.80 -3.31 -22.58
N ALA A 20 32.03 -2.44 -23.23
CA ALA A 20 30.85 -1.86 -22.62
C ALA A 20 29.94 -3.01 -22.18
N GLU A 21 29.85 -3.25 -20.88
CA GLU A 21 28.97 -4.25 -20.31
C GLU A 21 27.54 -3.97 -20.78
N ASN A 22 26.83 -5.05 -21.14
CA ASN A 22 25.45 -4.99 -21.56
C ASN A 22 24.58 -4.42 -20.43
N PRO A 23 23.77 -3.37 -20.67
CA PRO A 23 22.83 -2.82 -19.68
C PRO A 23 22.01 -3.88 -18.95
N ALA A 24 21.62 -4.96 -19.64
CA ALA A 24 20.86 -6.07 -19.05
C ALA A 24 21.62 -6.75 -17.89
N THR A 25 22.91 -7.03 -18.07
CA THR A 25 23.74 -7.70 -17.05
C THR A 25 23.94 -6.82 -15.81
N ALA A 26 24.11 -5.50 -16.02
CA ALA A 26 24.19 -4.55 -14.93
C ALA A 26 22.86 -4.46 -14.15
N ILE A 27 21.73 -4.44 -14.88
CA ILE A 27 20.38 -4.47 -14.28
C ILE A 27 20.17 -5.73 -13.44
N ASP A 28 20.52 -6.91 -13.96
CA ASP A 28 20.37 -8.19 -13.23
C ASP A 28 21.18 -8.21 -11.93
N THR A 29 22.40 -7.66 -11.98
CA THR A 29 23.25 -7.50 -10.80
C THR A 29 22.62 -6.56 -9.76
N ILE A 30 22.02 -5.45 -10.21
CA ILE A 30 21.33 -4.52 -9.31
C ILE A 30 20.06 -5.14 -8.70
N ARG A 31 19.28 -5.90 -9.48
CA ARG A 31 18.06 -6.57 -9.00
C ARG A 31 18.33 -7.57 -7.87
N THR A 32 19.51 -8.15 -7.85
CA THR A 32 19.96 -9.12 -6.84
C THR A 32 20.73 -8.49 -5.69
N ALA A 33 20.84 -7.15 -5.63
CA ALA A 33 21.54 -6.43 -4.56
C ALA A 33 21.03 -6.83 -3.16
N GLY A 34 21.98 -7.16 -2.27
CA GLY A 34 21.69 -7.64 -0.91
C GLY A 34 21.46 -9.15 -0.81
N SER A 35 21.47 -9.89 -1.93
CA SER A 35 21.44 -11.35 -1.93
C SER A 35 22.81 -11.95 -1.59
N ALA A 36 22.81 -13.18 -1.07
CA ALA A 36 24.04 -13.93 -0.86
C ALA A 36 24.81 -14.09 -2.19
N GLY A 37 26.04 -13.60 -2.25
CA GLY A 37 26.91 -13.69 -3.44
C GLY A 37 27.05 -12.42 -4.27
N VAL A 38 26.29 -11.35 -3.98
CA VAL A 38 26.48 -10.04 -4.63
C VAL A 38 27.01 -9.04 -3.61
N SER A 39 28.25 -8.58 -3.81
CA SER A 39 28.86 -7.61 -2.93
C SER A 39 28.38 -6.18 -3.21
N SER A 40 28.57 -5.28 -2.24
CA SER A 40 28.32 -3.85 -2.44
C SER A 40 29.27 -3.23 -3.47
N SER A 41 30.43 -3.83 -3.74
CA SER A 41 31.31 -3.46 -4.85
C SER A 41 30.72 -3.83 -6.20
N ASP A 42 30.16 -5.03 -6.35
CA ASP A 42 29.59 -5.50 -7.61
C ASP A 42 28.39 -4.62 -8.00
N THR A 43 27.55 -4.29 -7.02
CA THR A 43 26.41 -3.39 -7.23
C THR A 43 26.86 -1.98 -7.66
N ARG A 44 27.94 -1.45 -7.08
CA ARG A 44 28.50 -0.14 -7.49
C ARG A 44 29.12 -0.18 -8.89
N ALA A 45 29.81 -1.27 -9.24
CA ALA A 45 30.35 -1.44 -10.58
C ALA A 45 29.24 -1.50 -11.63
N ALA A 46 28.19 -2.30 -11.36
CA ALA A 46 27.00 -2.38 -12.21
C ALA A 46 26.31 -1.02 -12.36
N LEU A 47 26.14 -0.26 -11.27
CA LEU A 47 25.56 1.08 -11.33
C LEU A 47 26.38 2.04 -12.21
N ALA A 48 27.70 2.04 -12.05
CA ALA A 48 28.60 2.89 -12.85
C ALA A 48 28.58 2.49 -14.34
N SER A 49 28.51 1.18 -14.60
CA SER A 49 28.40 0.60 -15.95
C SER A 49 27.10 1.03 -16.63
N LEU A 50 25.98 0.83 -15.93
CA LEU A 50 24.64 1.17 -16.41
C LEU A 50 24.49 2.67 -16.69
N THR A 51 25.06 3.52 -15.84
CA THR A 51 25.05 4.98 -16.02
C THR A 51 25.81 5.41 -17.29
N LYS A 52 26.92 4.73 -17.62
CA LYS A 52 27.71 5.01 -18.83
C LYS A 52 26.99 4.64 -20.12
N SER A 53 26.04 3.71 -20.06
CA SER A 53 25.25 3.29 -21.23
C SER A 53 24.31 4.39 -21.75
N GLY A 54 24.00 5.42 -20.95
CA GLY A 54 23.23 6.59 -21.38
C GLY A 54 21.75 6.30 -21.64
N SER A 55 21.13 7.13 -22.51
CA SER A 55 19.68 7.12 -22.76
C SER A 55 19.07 5.78 -23.16
N SER A 56 19.83 4.91 -23.83
CA SER A 56 19.34 3.58 -24.23
C SER A 56 18.99 2.67 -23.04
N SER A 57 19.49 2.99 -21.84
CA SER A 57 19.21 2.25 -20.61
C SER A 57 17.98 2.74 -19.84
N LEU A 58 17.39 3.90 -20.17
CA LEU A 58 16.29 4.49 -19.40
C LEU A 58 15.08 3.56 -19.31
N LEU A 59 14.57 3.06 -20.45
CA LEU A 59 13.44 2.12 -20.45
C LEU A 59 13.78 0.76 -19.82
N PRO A 60 14.93 0.11 -20.13
CA PRO A 60 15.36 -1.08 -19.40
C PRO A 60 15.38 -0.91 -17.87
N ILE A 61 15.85 0.24 -17.38
CA ILE A 61 15.86 0.55 -15.94
C ILE A 61 14.43 0.64 -15.39
N LEU A 62 13.54 1.37 -16.07
CA LEU A 62 12.15 1.51 -15.64
C LEU A 62 11.43 0.16 -15.56
N ASN A 63 11.59 -0.71 -16.56
CA ASN A 63 11.04 -2.06 -16.55
C ASN A 63 11.61 -2.93 -15.41
N ALA A 64 12.86 -2.68 -14.99
CA ALA A 64 13.50 -3.46 -13.94
C ALA A 64 12.95 -3.19 -12.53
N PHE A 65 12.13 -2.15 -12.32
CA PHE A 65 11.49 -1.91 -11.03
C PHE A 65 10.49 -3.02 -10.68
N GLU A 66 9.87 -3.66 -11.67
CA GLU A 66 8.90 -4.72 -11.43
C GLU A 66 9.59 -5.93 -10.78
N GLY A 67 9.07 -6.36 -9.63
CA GLY A 67 9.64 -7.46 -8.85
C GLY A 67 10.98 -7.16 -8.18
N SER A 68 11.42 -5.89 -8.16
CA SER A 68 12.63 -5.49 -7.45
C SER A 68 12.37 -5.31 -5.95
N SER A 69 13.36 -5.67 -5.13
CA SER A 69 13.36 -5.31 -3.71
C SER A 69 13.42 -3.78 -3.53
N VAL A 70 13.05 -3.27 -2.35
CA VAL A 70 13.16 -1.83 -2.04
C VAL A 70 14.60 -1.34 -2.26
N LEU A 71 15.59 -2.14 -1.86
CA LEU A 71 17.00 -1.82 -2.04
C LEU A 71 17.38 -1.74 -3.52
N ALA A 72 17.02 -2.74 -4.32
CA ALA A 72 17.27 -2.75 -5.76
C ALA A 72 16.57 -1.58 -6.46
N GLY A 73 15.32 -1.29 -6.09
CA GLY A 73 14.55 -0.15 -6.60
C GLY A 73 15.23 1.19 -6.35
N ASN A 74 15.87 1.38 -5.19
CA ASN A 74 16.64 2.59 -4.90
C ASN A 74 17.87 2.73 -5.81
N TYR A 75 18.58 1.63 -6.08
CA TYR A 75 19.70 1.64 -7.02
C TYR A 75 19.24 1.94 -8.46
N LEU A 76 18.14 1.32 -8.91
CA LEU A 76 17.56 1.57 -10.23
C LEU A 76 17.10 3.02 -10.38
N ARG A 77 16.46 3.59 -9.35
CA ARG A 77 16.10 5.01 -9.33
C ARG A 77 17.33 5.90 -9.49
N ASN A 78 18.37 5.66 -8.69
CA ASN A 78 19.61 6.44 -8.77
C ASN A 78 20.25 6.35 -10.17
N ALA A 79 20.25 5.17 -10.79
CA ALA A 79 20.77 4.98 -12.15
C ALA A 79 19.97 5.79 -13.17
N PHE A 80 18.64 5.71 -13.11
CA PHE A 80 17.74 6.44 -14.01
C PHE A 80 17.95 7.96 -13.88
N GLU A 81 17.94 8.47 -12.65
CA GLU A 81 18.11 9.90 -12.36
C GLU A 81 19.46 10.41 -12.83
N ALA A 82 20.55 9.65 -12.60
CA ALA A 82 21.88 10.04 -13.04
C ALA A 82 21.98 10.14 -14.58
N ILE A 83 21.37 9.19 -15.29
CA ILE A 83 21.33 9.22 -16.76
C ILE A 83 20.47 10.38 -17.24
N ALA A 84 19.23 10.50 -16.75
CA ALA A 84 18.29 11.53 -17.19
C ALA A 84 18.82 12.95 -16.92
N ASP A 85 19.45 13.18 -15.76
CA ASP A 85 20.10 14.44 -15.42
C ASP A 85 21.24 14.77 -16.39
N ALA A 86 22.11 13.79 -16.68
CA ALA A 86 23.23 13.97 -17.59
C ALA A 86 22.78 14.28 -19.01
N GLU A 87 21.70 13.67 -19.48
CA GLU A 87 21.10 13.93 -20.80
C GLU A 87 20.55 15.35 -20.89
N LEU A 88 19.73 15.78 -19.93
CA LEU A 88 19.16 17.12 -19.91
C LEU A 88 20.25 18.20 -19.77
N LYS A 89 21.26 17.99 -18.92
CA LYS A 89 22.41 18.90 -18.78
C LYS A 89 23.23 19.02 -20.05
N ALA A 90 23.28 17.96 -20.86
CA ALA A 90 23.94 17.98 -22.15
C ALA A 90 23.05 18.52 -23.29
N GLY A 91 21.87 19.07 -22.97
CA GLY A 91 20.92 19.63 -23.94
C GLY A 91 20.22 18.56 -24.80
N ARG A 92 20.31 17.28 -24.42
CA ARG A 92 19.59 16.18 -25.08
C ARG A 92 18.19 16.03 -24.48
N ARG A 93 17.31 15.38 -25.24
CA ARG A 93 15.94 15.08 -24.80
C ARG A 93 15.81 13.63 -24.37
N LEU A 94 14.96 13.38 -23.39
CA LEU A 94 14.55 12.04 -23.02
C LEU A 94 13.66 11.43 -24.12
N PRO A 95 13.63 10.10 -24.28
CA PRO A 95 12.77 9.40 -25.24
C PRO A 95 11.29 9.52 -24.85
N GLU A 96 10.68 10.65 -25.22
CA GLU A 96 9.37 11.10 -24.74
C GLU A 96 8.24 10.14 -25.11
N GLN A 97 8.22 9.64 -26.35
CA GLN A 97 7.13 8.76 -26.81
C GLN A 97 7.14 7.43 -26.05
N GLU A 98 8.31 6.85 -25.86
CA GLU A 98 8.46 5.56 -25.19
C GLU A 98 8.25 5.68 -23.69
N ILE A 99 8.74 6.74 -23.07
CA ILE A 99 8.48 7.03 -21.65
C ILE A 99 6.99 7.28 -21.43
N LEU A 100 6.32 8.03 -22.30
CA LEU A 100 4.88 8.28 -22.18
C LEU A 100 4.08 6.99 -22.33
N ALA A 101 4.45 6.11 -23.26
CA ALA A 101 3.84 4.78 -23.40
C ALA A 101 4.05 3.93 -22.13
N PHE A 102 5.24 3.98 -21.53
CA PHE A 102 5.53 3.32 -20.26
C PHE A 102 4.64 3.87 -19.12
N ILE A 103 4.52 5.19 -18.99
CA ILE A 103 3.70 5.85 -17.96
C ILE A 103 2.22 5.45 -18.09
N ARG A 104 1.70 5.32 -19.32
CA ARG A 104 0.30 4.92 -19.59
C ARG A 104 0.02 3.43 -19.39
N THR A 105 1.04 2.60 -19.26
CA THR A 105 0.86 1.17 -19.08
C THR A 105 0.59 0.87 -17.60
N GLU A 106 -0.67 0.72 -17.23
CA GLU A 106 -1.14 0.54 -15.85
C GLU A 106 -0.53 -0.67 -15.12
N SER A 107 -0.12 -1.70 -15.85
CA SER A 107 0.55 -2.89 -15.28
C SER A 107 2.00 -2.65 -14.85
N GLN A 108 2.61 -1.53 -15.27
CA GLN A 108 3.99 -1.20 -14.90
C GLN A 108 4.07 -0.75 -13.44
N SER A 109 5.27 -0.87 -12.85
CA SER A 109 5.53 -0.47 -11.47
C SER A 109 5.06 0.98 -11.20
N PRO A 110 4.15 1.22 -10.23
CA PRO A 110 3.66 2.56 -9.89
C PRO A 110 4.80 3.57 -9.63
N SER A 111 5.83 3.15 -8.89
CA SER A 111 6.96 4.01 -8.53
C SER A 111 7.88 4.32 -9.72
N ALA A 112 7.99 3.40 -10.69
CA ALA A 112 8.72 3.64 -11.93
C ALA A 112 7.93 4.58 -12.85
N ARG A 113 6.61 4.38 -12.97
CA ARG A 113 5.73 5.27 -13.75
C ARG A 113 5.78 6.69 -13.19
N ARG A 114 5.75 6.85 -11.86
CA ARG A 114 5.93 8.15 -11.20
C ARG A 114 7.27 8.78 -11.52
N LEU A 115 8.37 8.05 -11.34
CA LEU A 115 9.71 8.54 -11.63
C LEU A 115 9.82 9.02 -13.08
N ALA A 116 9.34 8.22 -14.03
CA ALA A 116 9.36 8.55 -15.44
C ALA A 116 8.53 9.81 -15.76
N TYR A 117 7.35 9.93 -15.14
CA TYR A 117 6.48 11.10 -15.24
C TYR A 117 7.17 12.39 -14.76
N GLU A 118 7.76 12.36 -13.57
CA GLU A 118 8.42 13.55 -12.98
C GLU A 118 9.59 14.03 -13.83
N TRP A 119 10.33 13.13 -14.46
CA TRP A 119 11.42 13.49 -15.37
C TRP A 119 10.93 13.99 -16.72
N LEU A 120 9.84 13.42 -17.25
CA LEU A 120 9.26 13.92 -18.50
C LEU A 120 8.63 15.31 -18.31
N LEU A 121 8.04 15.59 -17.14
CA LEU A 121 7.50 16.90 -16.78
C LEU A 121 8.56 18.02 -16.80
N LYS A 122 9.83 17.71 -16.45
CA LYS A 122 10.94 18.68 -16.55
C LYS A 122 11.23 19.12 -17.98
N GLN A 123 10.94 18.25 -18.96
CA GLN A 123 11.11 18.53 -20.39
C GLN A 123 9.84 19.14 -21.01
N ASN A 124 8.67 18.67 -20.58
CA ASN A 124 7.37 19.06 -21.09
C ASN A 124 6.44 19.48 -19.92
N PRO A 125 6.44 20.78 -19.55
CA PRO A 125 5.62 21.29 -18.45
C PRO A 125 4.11 21.12 -18.64
N ASP A 126 3.63 21.03 -19.89
CA ASP A 126 2.21 20.90 -20.21
C ASP A 126 1.69 19.45 -20.05
N LEU A 127 2.60 18.48 -19.82
CA LEU A 127 2.27 17.07 -19.67
C LEU A 127 1.24 16.81 -18.56
N ASP A 128 1.30 17.57 -17.47
CA ASP A 128 0.37 17.47 -16.33
C ASP A 128 -1.08 17.69 -16.78
N THR A 129 -1.29 18.69 -17.65
CA THR A 129 -2.62 19.04 -18.19
C THR A 129 -3.15 17.97 -19.14
N GLU A 130 -2.27 17.26 -19.86
CA GLU A 130 -2.66 16.17 -20.74
C GLU A 130 -2.97 14.88 -19.97
N LEU A 131 -2.11 14.53 -19.01
CA LEU A 131 -2.05 13.18 -18.44
C LEU A 131 -2.93 13.04 -17.19
N ILE A 132 -2.78 13.94 -16.22
CA ILE A 132 -3.43 13.79 -14.90
C ILE A 132 -4.95 13.70 -14.97
N PRO A 133 -5.69 14.45 -15.84
CA PRO A 133 -7.14 14.29 -15.94
C PRO A 133 -7.61 12.88 -16.29
N GLN A 134 -6.76 12.07 -16.94
CA GLN A 134 -7.06 10.70 -17.35
C GLN A 134 -6.76 9.67 -16.25
N MET A 135 -6.14 10.09 -15.14
CA MET A 135 -5.61 9.19 -14.11
C MET A 135 -6.52 9.04 -12.88
N LEU A 136 -7.78 9.49 -12.97
CA LEU A 136 -8.71 9.49 -11.83
C LEU A 136 -8.89 8.10 -11.21
N LEU A 137 -8.90 7.06 -12.04
CA LEU A 137 -9.09 5.66 -11.62
C LEU A 137 -7.82 4.82 -11.77
N ASP A 138 -6.66 5.46 -11.94
CA ASP A 138 -5.39 4.77 -12.13
C ASP A 138 -5.06 3.85 -10.92
N PRO A 139 -4.45 2.67 -11.13
CA PRO A 139 -4.05 1.79 -10.05
C PRO A 139 -2.88 2.33 -9.20
N ALA A 140 -2.12 3.31 -9.70
CA ALA A 140 -1.12 4.00 -8.91
C ALA A 140 -1.76 5.13 -8.09
N ALA A 141 -1.71 4.99 -6.77
CA ALA A 141 -2.34 5.91 -5.83
C ALA A 141 -1.86 7.37 -5.97
N GLU A 142 -0.61 7.61 -6.40
CA GLU A 142 -0.08 8.97 -6.59
C GLU A 142 -0.71 9.68 -7.80
N PHE A 143 -0.88 9.02 -8.94
CA PHE A 143 -1.56 9.64 -10.09
C PHE A 143 -3.03 9.90 -9.81
N ARG A 144 -3.69 8.95 -9.14
CA ARG A 144 -5.04 9.11 -8.63
C ARG A 144 -5.16 10.31 -7.69
N ARG A 145 -4.21 10.47 -6.76
CA ARG A 145 -4.16 11.61 -5.84
C ARG A 145 -4.08 12.94 -6.59
N ASP A 146 -3.23 13.04 -7.60
CA ASP A 146 -3.08 14.24 -8.43
C ASP A 146 -4.37 14.56 -9.21
N ALA A 147 -5.00 13.55 -9.82
CA ALA A 147 -6.26 13.70 -10.55
C ALA A 147 -7.41 14.15 -9.65
N VAL A 148 -7.49 13.60 -8.44
CA VAL A 148 -8.46 14.00 -7.41
C VAL A 148 -8.19 15.42 -6.94
N ALA A 149 -6.92 15.80 -6.74
CA ALA A 149 -6.55 17.16 -6.34
C ALA A 149 -6.96 18.20 -7.40
N LEU A 150 -6.76 17.89 -8.68
CA LEU A 150 -7.21 18.73 -9.79
C LEU A 150 -8.72 18.94 -9.76
N LEU A 151 -9.52 17.88 -9.58
CA LEU A 151 -10.97 17.97 -9.52
C LEU A 151 -11.46 18.75 -8.29
N ILE A 152 -10.82 18.57 -7.13
CA ILE A 152 -11.09 19.37 -5.92
C ILE A 152 -10.85 20.86 -6.21
N GLN A 153 -9.70 21.21 -6.80
CA GLN A 153 -9.37 22.60 -7.12
C GLN A 153 -10.39 23.22 -8.09
N GLN A 154 -10.79 22.46 -9.12
CA GLN A 154 -11.82 22.89 -10.07
C GLN A 154 -13.18 23.08 -9.40
N ALA A 155 -13.55 22.21 -8.45
CA ALA A 155 -14.79 22.32 -7.70
C ALA A 155 -14.81 23.57 -6.81
N GLU A 156 -13.72 23.81 -6.08
CA GLU A 156 -13.55 24.98 -5.20
C GLU A 156 -13.53 26.29 -5.98
N SER A 157 -13.04 26.28 -7.22
CA SER A 157 -12.97 27.46 -8.09
C SER A 157 -14.25 27.66 -8.92
N SER A 158 -15.29 26.84 -8.74
CA SER A 158 -16.50 26.92 -9.56
C SER A 158 -17.53 27.87 -8.97
N ASP A 159 -17.93 28.88 -9.76
CA ASP A 159 -19.01 29.81 -9.40
C ASP A 159 -20.43 29.20 -9.50
N GLN A 160 -20.55 27.94 -9.92
CA GLN A 160 -21.82 27.25 -10.13
C GLN A 160 -21.94 26.08 -9.13
N PRO A 161 -22.81 26.18 -8.11
CA PRO A 161 -22.92 25.16 -7.06
C PRO A 161 -23.16 23.74 -7.61
N ALA A 162 -24.03 23.60 -8.61
CA ALA A 162 -24.30 22.30 -9.24
C ALA A 162 -23.06 21.71 -9.93
N LYS A 163 -22.23 22.55 -10.56
CA LYS A 163 -20.97 22.12 -11.18
C LYS A 163 -19.94 21.73 -10.12
N ALA A 164 -19.84 22.48 -9.03
CA ALA A 164 -18.97 22.15 -7.90
C ALA A 164 -19.34 20.77 -7.31
N VAL A 165 -20.63 20.53 -7.07
CA VAL A 165 -21.13 19.22 -6.58
C VAL A 165 -20.78 18.09 -7.57
N ALA A 166 -20.99 18.29 -8.87
CA ALA A 166 -20.63 17.29 -9.87
C ALA A 166 -19.13 16.98 -9.89
N LEU A 167 -18.27 18.00 -9.74
CA LEU A 167 -16.82 17.83 -9.67
C LEU A 167 -16.39 17.10 -8.39
N PHE A 168 -16.96 17.42 -7.23
CA PHE A 168 -16.72 16.68 -5.99
C PHE A 168 -17.18 15.22 -6.08
N ARG A 169 -18.34 14.96 -6.69
CA ARG A 169 -18.82 13.59 -6.94
C ARG A 169 -17.87 12.82 -7.87
N ASN A 170 -17.32 13.48 -8.88
CA ASN A 170 -16.30 12.88 -9.75
C ASN A 170 -15.01 12.59 -8.98
N ALA A 171 -14.51 13.57 -8.22
CA ALA A 171 -13.32 13.43 -7.39
C ALA A 171 -13.44 12.25 -6.41
N LEU A 172 -14.62 12.05 -5.81
CA LEU A 172 -14.87 10.95 -4.87
C LEU A 172 -14.71 9.57 -5.52
N GLN A 173 -14.97 9.40 -6.82
CA GLN A 173 -14.78 8.11 -7.49
C GLN A 173 -13.31 7.66 -7.50
N GLY A 174 -12.40 8.64 -7.62
CA GLY A 174 -10.96 8.40 -7.58
C GLY A 174 -10.36 8.43 -6.19
N ALA A 175 -10.96 9.13 -5.23
CA ALA A 175 -10.33 9.35 -3.93
C ALA A 175 -10.14 8.06 -3.12
N VAL A 176 -8.92 7.81 -2.65
CA VAL A 176 -8.57 6.67 -1.77
C VAL A 176 -7.83 7.10 -0.50
N HIS A 177 -7.41 8.36 -0.43
CA HIS A 177 -6.71 8.95 0.70
C HIS A 177 -7.70 9.67 1.62
N ASP A 178 -7.65 9.35 2.91
CA ASP A 178 -8.56 9.87 3.93
C ASP A 178 -8.69 11.40 3.93
N ASP A 179 -7.59 12.12 3.74
CA ASP A 179 -7.57 13.58 3.72
C ASP A 179 -8.37 14.17 2.55
N GLN A 180 -8.22 13.61 1.35
CA GLN A 180 -8.99 14.03 0.18
C GLN A 180 -10.45 13.64 0.30
N VAL A 181 -10.73 12.43 0.78
CA VAL A 181 -12.10 11.94 0.97
C VAL A 181 -12.84 12.81 1.98
N LYS A 182 -12.24 13.13 3.13
CA LYS A 182 -12.82 14.05 4.13
C LYS A 182 -13.16 15.40 3.51
N LYS A 183 -12.20 16.02 2.83
CA LYS A 183 -12.42 17.31 2.15
C LYS A 183 -13.58 17.26 1.15
N ILE A 184 -13.65 16.23 0.32
CA ILE A 184 -14.73 16.04 -0.67
C ILE A 184 -16.08 15.81 0.03
N THR A 185 -16.12 14.94 1.03
CA THR A 185 -17.36 14.55 1.71
C THR A 185 -17.93 15.66 2.57
N GLU A 186 -17.09 16.48 3.22
CA GLU A 186 -17.52 17.70 3.91
C GLU A 186 -18.21 18.66 2.94
N ALA A 187 -17.62 18.90 1.77
CA ALA A 187 -18.20 19.77 0.74
C ALA A 187 -19.53 19.21 0.19
N LEU A 188 -19.61 17.90 -0.05
CA LEU A 188 -20.84 17.25 -0.50
C LEU A 188 -21.94 17.33 0.58
N ARG A 189 -21.64 16.97 1.83
CA ARG A 189 -22.60 17.05 2.94
C ARG A 189 -23.11 18.47 3.16
N ALA A 190 -22.24 19.47 3.04
CA ALA A 190 -22.62 20.89 3.11
C ALA A 190 -23.60 21.30 1.98
N ALA A 191 -23.53 20.65 0.83
CA ALA A 191 -24.47 20.82 -0.28
C ALA A 191 -25.75 19.96 -0.15
N GLY A 192 -25.94 19.24 0.96
CA GLY A 192 -27.10 18.36 1.19
C GLY A 192 -26.97 16.98 0.55
N GLU A 193 -25.81 16.64 0.00
CA GLU A 193 -25.55 15.36 -0.65
C GLU A 193 -25.18 14.28 0.38
N GLN A 194 -25.78 13.09 0.24
CA GLN A 194 -25.45 11.95 1.10
C GLN A 194 -24.22 11.21 0.58
N VAL A 195 -23.32 10.83 1.48
CA VAL A 195 -22.13 10.02 1.16
C VAL A 195 -22.01 8.87 2.15
N ASN A 196 -21.99 7.65 1.61
CA ASN A 196 -21.75 6.45 2.39
C ASN A 196 -20.24 6.14 2.39
N LEU A 197 -19.57 6.54 3.47
CA LEU A 197 -18.12 6.34 3.64
C LEU A 197 -17.74 4.88 3.86
N GLN A 198 -18.60 4.10 4.52
CA GLN A 198 -18.42 2.67 4.72
C GLN A 198 -18.27 1.95 3.38
N LYS A 199 -19.20 2.19 2.46
CA LYS A 199 -19.16 1.66 1.09
C LYS A 199 -18.02 2.26 0.27
N HIS A 200 -17.75 3.55 0.40
CA HIS A 200 -16.67 4.18 -0.37
C HIS A 200 -15.29 3.59 -0.05
N PHE A 201 -15.02 3.28 1.22
CA PHE A 201 -13.76 2.67 1.65
C PHE A 201 -13.78 1.13 1.72
N GLY A 202 -14.95 0.50 1.65
CA GLY A 202 -15.11 -0.95 1.75
C GLY A 202 -15.02 -1.48 3.18
N PHE A 203 -15.42 -0.68 4.17
CA PHE A 203 -15.47 -1.10 5.57
C PHE A 203 -16.50 -2.21 5.77
N LEU A 204 -16.12 -3.19 6.60
CA LEU A 204 -16.98 -4.28 7.04
C LEU A 204 -17.67 -3.85 8.34
N THR A 205 -18.99 -3.78 8.32
CA THR A 205 -19.78 -3.17 9.40
C THR A 205 -20.76 -4.13 10.06
N ASP A 206 -21.03 -5.27 9.43
CA ASP A 206 -21.92 -6.31 9.93
C ASP A 206 -21.11 -7.52 10.40
N TRP A 207 -21.25 -7.85 11.67
CA TRP A 207 -20.43 -8.84 12.36
C TRP A 207 -21.27 -9.74 13.25
N MET A 208 -20.78 -10.96 13.45
CA MET A 208 -21.14 -11.81 14.58
C MET A 208 -19.99 -11.74 15.58
N LEU A 209 -20.24 -11.39 16.84
CA LEU A 209 -19.21 -11.37 17.89
C LEU A 209 -19.41 -12.47 18.91
N ILE A 210 -18.32 -12.99 19.47
CA ILE A 210 -18.35 -13.93 20.58
C ILE A 210 -17.20 -13.67 21.55
N GLY A 211 -17.51 -13.75 22.85
CA GLY A 211 -16.59 -13.51 23.95
C GLY A 211 -17.34 -12.89 25.15
N PRO A 212 -16.63 -12.46 26.19
CA PRO A 212 -15.18 -12.49 26.33
C PRO A 212 -14.64 -13.89 26.66
N PHE A 213 -13.51 -14.26 26.07
CA PHE A 213 -12.66 -15.36 26.52
C PHE A 213 -11.49 -14.83 27.36
N ASP A 214 -10.81 -15.72 28.08
CA ASP A 214 -9.75 -15.34 29.00
C ASP A 214 -8.48 -14.85 28.26
N ASN A 215 -8.03 -13.63 28.58
CA ASN A 215 -6.74 -13.10 28.15
C ASN A 215 -5.90 -12.64 29.35
N LYS A 216 -6.14 -13.19 30.54
CA LYS A 216 -5.38 -12.84 31.72
C LYS A 216 -3.89 -13.09 31.51
N ASP A 217 -3.05 -12.16 31.94
CA ASP A 217 -1.60 -12.16 31.75
C ASP A 217 -1.22 -12.21 30.25
N MET A 218 -2.08 -11.69 29.37
CA MET A 218 -1.99 -11.69 27.90
C MET A 218 -1.94 -13.10 27.25
N LYS A 219 -2.16 -14.16 28.02
CA LYS A 219 -2.02 -15.55 27.53
C LYS A 219 -3.01 -15.91 26.42
N GLY A 220 -4.15 -15.24 26.39
CA GLY A 220 -5.25 -15.51 25.48
C GLY A 220 -4.87 -15.30 24.02
N PHE A 221 -3.85 -14.47 23.73
CA PHE A 221 -3.31 -14.32 22.39
C PHE A 221 -2.81 -15.64 21.80
N ALA A 222 -1.99 -16.39 22.56
CA ALA A 222 -1.41 -17.66 22.12
C ALA A 222 -2.39 -18.85 22.21
N VAL A 223 -3.40 -18.77 23.09
CA VAL A 223 -4.42 -19.81 23.23
C VAL A 223 -5.31 -19.86 22.00
N ALA A 224 -5.45 -21.03 21.41
CA ALA A 224 -6.46 -21.30 20.37
C ALA A 224 -7.82 -21.55 21.05
N TYR A 225 -8.75 -20.60 20.90
CA TYR A 225 -10.13 -20.78 21.33
C TYR A 225 -10.97 -21.43 20.21
N PRO A 226 -12.11 -22.06 20.53
CA PRO A 226 -12.92 -22.79 19.54
C PRO A 226 -13.28 -22.02 18.25
N PRO A 227 -13.54 -20.68 18.27
CA PRO A 227 -13.77 -19.92 17.04
C PRO A 227 -12.61 -19.98 16.03
N GLU A 228 -11.36 -20.22 16.45
CA GLU A 228 -10.19 -20.34 15.56
C GLU A 228 -10.18 -21.65 14.77
N GLU A 229 -10.80 -22.71 15.30
CA GLU A 229 -10.89 -24.00 14.61
C GLU A 229 -12.02 -23.98 13.58
N GLN A 230 -13.19 -23.48 13.97
CA GLN A 230 -14.36 -23.38 13.09
C GLN A 230 -15.35 -22.31 13.60
N VAL A 231 -15.75 -21.42 12.70
CA VAL A 231 -16.84 -20.46 12.95
C VAL A 231 -18.18 -21.19 12.87
N LYS A 232 -18.71 -21.62 14.03
CA LYS A 232 -20.05 -22.20 14.19
C LYS A 232 -20.96 -21.19 14.89
N LEU A 233 -21.78 -20.48 14.12
CA LEU A 233 -22.58 -19.34 14.60
C LEU A 233 -23.69 -19.74 15.61
N ASP A 234 -24.05 -21.01 15.67
CA ASP A 234 -25.04 -21.58 16.58
C ASP A 234 -24.42 -22.18 17.87
N ALA A 235 -23.09 -22.21 17.97
CA ALA A 235 -22.39 -22.83 19.09
C ALA A 235 -22.33 -21.93 20.34
N ARG A 236 -22.14 -22.60 21.49
CA ARG A 236 -21.85 -21.98 22.78
C ARG A 236 -20.53 -22.51 23.31
N TYR A 237 -19.75 -21.64 23.94
CA TYR A 237 -18.45 -22.00 24.51
C TYR A 237 -18.28 -21.44 25.91
N LYS A 238 -17.39 -22.04 26.70
CA LYS A 238 -17.00 -21.50 28.00
C LYS A 238 -16.16 -20.24 27.81
N GLY A 239 -16.68 -19.09 28.21
CA GLY A 239 -15.98 -17.81 28.25
C GLY A 239 -15.40 -17.47 29.62
N GLN A 240 -14.87 -16.26 29.73
CA GLN A 240 -14.24 -15.72 30.95
C GLN A 240 -15.25 -15.51 32.09
N LEU A 241 -16.47 -15.10 31.76
CA LEU A 241 -17.51 -14.72 32.72
C LEU A 241 -18.71 -15.68 32.76
N GLY A 242 -18.63 -16.80 32.05
CA GLY A 242 -19.72 -17.73 31.82
C GLY A 242 -19.72 -18.23 30.37
N ASP A 243 -20.76 -18.98 30.00
CA ASP A 243 -20.90 -19.42 28.61
C ASP A 243 -21.20 -18.23 27.68
N VAL A 244 -20.57 -18.23 26.51
CA VAL A 244 -20.68 -17.19 25.48
C VAL A 244 -21.25 -17.79 24.19
N ALA A 245 -21.99 -16.98 23.45
CA ALA A 245 -22.58 -17.31 22.15
C ALA A 245 -22.28 -16.20 21.15
N TRP A 246 -22.48 -16.49 19.86
CA TRP A 246 -22.38 -15.47 18.83
C TRP A 246 -23.58 -14.53 18.86
N GLU A 247 -23.33 -13.23 18.83
CA GLU A 247 -24.35 -12.18 18.79
C GLU A 247 -24.11 -11.24 17.60
N PRO A 248 -25.15 -10.84 16.86
CA PRO A 248 -25.00 -9.90 15.75
C PRO A 248 -24.70 -8.49 16.26
N LEU A 249 -23.84 -7.78 15.53
CA LEU A 249 -23.53 -6.37 15.73
C LEU A 249 -23.36 -5.69 14.38
N SER A 250 -24.12 -4.62 14.17
CA SER A 250 -24.03 -3.77 12.98
C SER A 250 -23.72 -2.35 13.41
N ILE A 251 -22.71 -1.73 12.79
CA ILE A 251 -22.23 -0.41 13.18
C ILE A 251 -22.52 0.64 12.10
N ASP A 252 -23.10 1.76 12.53
CA ASP A 252 -23.35 2.96 11.70
C ASP A 252 -22.32 4.06 11.98
N ASP A 253 -21.05 3.69 11.88
CA ASP A 253 -19.89 4.60 11.98
C ASP A 253 -19.28 4.78 10.58
N ASP A 254 -18.96 6.00 10.19
CA ASP A 254 -18.43 6.33 8.86
C ASP A 254 -17.19 5.49 8.48
N TYR A 255 -16.39 5.07 9.48
CA TYR A 255 -15.16 4.30 9.32
C TYR A 255 -15.30 2.84 9.77
N GLY A 256 -16.53 2.37 10.01
CA GLY A 256 -16.79 1.00 10.46
C GLY A 256 -16.09 0.64 11.77
N LEU A 257 -15.88 1.61 12.66
CA LEU A 257 -15.18 1.40 13.92
C LEU A 257 -16.06 0.63 14.93
N ILE A 258 -15.62 -0.57 15.30
CA ILE A 258 -16.21 -1.35 16.39
C ILE A 258 -15.47 -1.00 17.66
N ASP A 259 -16.14 -0.29 18.56
CA ASP A 259 -15.66 -0.01 19.91
C ASP A 259 -16.34 -0.98 20.89
N ILE A 260 -15.67 -2.10 21.15
CA ILE A 260 -16.17 -3.19 22.00
C ILE A 260 -16.42 -2.68 23.43
N ALA A 261 -15.55 -1.78 23.92
CA ALA A 261 -15.68 -1.22 25.25
C ALA A 261 -16.96 -0.38 25.41
N LYS A 262 -17.35 0.38 24.37
CA LYS A 262 -18.59 1.18 24.36
C LYS A 262 -19.84 0.37 24.02
N GLN A 263 -19.73 -0.58 23.10
CA GLN A 263 -20.90 -1.29 22.54
C GLN A 263 -21.33 -2.47 23.40
N LEU A 264 -20.40 -3.08 24.13
CA LEU A 264 -20.65 -4.25 24.98
C LEU A 264 -20.26 -3.94 26.42
N SER A 265 -18.97 -3.99 26.70
CA SER A 265 -18.38 -3.72 28.01
C SER A 265 -16.86 -3.69 27.86
N ASN A 266 -16.19 -2.90 28.69
CA ASN A 266 -14.74 -2.87 28.75
C ASN A 266 -14.19 -4.07 29.52
N TYR A 267 -14.30 -5.26 28.91
CA TYR A 267 -13.75 -6.49 29.45
C TYR A 267 -12.21 -6.39 29.49
N LYS A 268 -11.65 -6.48 30.69
CA LYS A 268 -10.20 -6.44 30.94
C LYS A 268 -9.63 -7.84 30.90
N GLY A 269 -8.43 -7.98 30.34
CA GLY A 269 -7.80 -9.29 30.18
C GLY A 269 -8.72 -10.25 29.44
N SER A 270 -9.31 -9.79 28.34
CA SER A 270 -10.26 -10.56 27.54
C SER A 270 -9.87 -10.69 26.07
N VAL A 271 -10.37 -11.74 25.44
CA VAL A 271 -10.38 -11.91 23.98
C VAL A 271 -11.82 -11.83 23.47
N MET A 272 -12.00 -11.12 22.37
CA MET A 272 -13.23 -11.12 21.58
C MET A 272 -12.91 -11.62 20.18
N TYR A 273 -13.83 -12.39 19.61
CA TYR A 273 -13.81 -12.75 18.20
C TYR A 273 -14.93 -12.04 17.46
N ALA A 274 -14.66 -11.63 16.24
CA ALA A 274 -15.64 -11.08 15.31
C ALA A 274 -15.54 -11.82 13.97
N ALA A 275 -16.65 -12.34 13.48
CA ALA A 275 -16.74 -13.06 12.22
C ALA A 275 -17.71 -12.36 11.26
N THR A 276 -17.39 -12.38 9.97
CA THR A 276 -18.28 -11.89 8.91
C THR A 276 -18.07 -12.68 7.62
N GLY A 277 -19.09 -12.66 6.76
CA GLY A 277 -19.04 -13.26 5.42
C GLY A 277 -18.81 -12.20 4.37
N PHE A 278 -17.94 -12.48 3.40
CA PHE A 278 -17.69 -11.62 2.25
C PHE A 278 -17.95 -12.37 0.95
N GLU A 279 -18.97 -11.95 0.20
CA GLU A 279 -19.33 -12.57 -1.08
C GLU A 279 -18.45 -12.01 -2.21
N SER A 280 -17.58 -12.84 -2.77
CA SER A 280 -16.70 -12.47 -3.89
C SER A 280 -17.24 -13.04 -5.20
N ASP A 281 -17.35 -12.21 -6.23
CA ASP A 281 -17.84 -12.61 -7.56
C ASP A 281 -16.89 -13.58 -8.29
N ARG A 282 -15.60 -13.54 -7.96
CA ARG A 282 -14.54 -14.35 -8.56
C ARG A 282 -13.44 -14.67 -7.55
N LYS A 283 -12.52 -15.55 -7.92
CA LYS A 283 -11.25 -15.66 -7.20
C LYS A 283 -10.43 -14.38 -7.46
N GLN A 284 -10.04 -13.66 -6.40
CA GLN A 284 -9.29 -12.41 -6.54
C GLN A 284 -8.36 -12.13 -5.37
N SER A 285 -7.23 -11.47 -5.65
CA SER A 285 -6.33 -10.95 -4.63
C SER A 285 -6.82 -9.59 -4.13
N VAL A 286 -6.88 -9.43 -2.82
CA VAL A 286 -7.29 -8.18 -2.15
C VAL A 286 -6.37 -7.91 -0.96
N GLU A 287 -6.50 -6.72 -0.38
CA GLU A 287 -5.95 -6.39 0.93
C GLU A 287 -7.07 -6.27 1.95
N LEU A 288 -6.90 -6.96 3.08
CA LEU A 288 -7.63 -6.68 4.30
C LEU A 288 -6.84 -5.66 5.11
N ARG A 289 -7.38 -4.44 5.24
CA ARG A 289 -6.70 -3.34 5.94
C ARG A 289 -7.36 -3.06 7.29
N LEU A 290 -6.57 -3.14 8.35
CA LEU A 290 -7.03 -3.11 9.72
C LEU A 290 -6.43 -1.93 10.49
N GLY A 291 -7.24 -1.32 11.37
CA GLY A 291 -6.79 -0.41 12.41
C GLY A 291 -7.24 -0.91 13.79
N THR A 292 -6.31 -1.04 14.72
CA THR A 292 -6.59 -1.37 16.13
C THR A 292 -5.42 -0.95 17.02
N PRO A 293 -5.65 -0.52 18.27
CA PRO A 293 -4.58 -0.40 19.27
C PRO A 293 -4.29 -1.71 20.01
N ASN A 294 -5.08 -2.76 19.79
CA ASN A 294 -5.06 -4.01 20.55
C ASN A 294 -4.27 -5.12 19.83
N ALA A 295 -3.86 -6.17 20.55
CA ALA A 295 -3.27 -7.35 19.91
C ALA A 295 -4.33 -8.11 19.12
N TRP A 296 -3.95 -8.69 17.97
CA TRP A 296 -4.94 -9.27 17.06
C TRP A 296 -4.40 -10.39 16.17
N LYS A 297 -5.35 -11.19 15.67
CA LYS A 297 -5.12 -12.21 14.64
C LYS A 297 -6.24 -12.18 13.61
N LEU A 298 -5.94 -12.59 12.38
CA LEU A 298 -6.87 -12.58 11.26
C LEU A 298 -6.81 -13.91 10.52
N TRP A 299 -7.98 -14.48 10.26
CA TRP A 299 -8.14 -15.66 9.42
C TRP A 299 -9.06 -15.35 8.24
N VAL A 300 -8.77 -15.99 7.12
CA VAL A 300 -9.64 -16.03 5.94
C VAL A 300 -9.86 -17.48 5.57
N ASN A 301 -11.12 -17.90 5.50
CA ASN A 301 -11.52 -19.28 5.20
C ASN A 301 -10.83 -20.31 6.11
N GLY A 302 -10.70 -20.01 7.41
CA GLY A 302 -10.05 -20.86 8.40
C GLY A 302 -8.52 -20.90 8.35
N LYS A 303 -7.88 -20.22 7.39
CA LYS A 303 -6.42 -20.10 7.31
C LYS A 303 -5.96 -18.83 8.00
N LEU A 304 -5.01 -18.95 8.93
CA LEU A 304 -4.36 -17.79 9.56
C LEU A 304 -3.64 -16.97 8.49
N ALA A 305 -4.05 -15.71 8.35
CA ALA A 305 -3.49 -14.76 7.38
C ALA A 305 -2.43 -13.87 8.03
N PHE A 306 -2.65 -13.44 9.27
CA PHE A 306 -1.73 -12.56 10.00
C PHE A 306 -1.97 -12.59 11.50
N GLU A 307 -0.93 -12.31 12.28
CA GLU A 307 -1.03 -12.11 13.74
C GLU A 307 -0.02 -11.07 14.23
N ARG A 308 -0.41 -10.31 15.26
CA ARG A 308 0.44 -9.30 15.90
C ARG A 308 0.07 -9.14 17.37
N GLU A 309 1.02 -9.47 18.24
CA GLU A 309 0.89 -9.28 19.68
C GLU A 309 1.47 -7.92 20.10
N GLU A 310 0.69 -6.86 19.92
CA GLU A 310 1.09 -5.51 20.27
C GLU A 310 -0.11 -4.77 20.85
N TYR A 311 0.05 -4.20 22.05
CA TYR A 311 -1.02 -3.52 22.79
C TYR A 311 -0.73 -2.02 22.94
N HIS A 312 -1.79 -1.23 23.05
CA HIS A 312 -1.80 0.21 23.33
C HIS A 312 -0.99 1.06 22.34
N ARG A 313 -0.94 0.62 21.09
CA ARG A 313 -0.34 1.40 20.02
C ARG A 313 -1.33 2.48 19.57
N SER A 314 -0.83 3.64 19.15
CA SER A 314 -1.66 4.59 18.41
C SER A 314 -2.31 3.87 17.22
N THR A 315 -3.60 4.13 17.00
CA THR A 315 -4.34 3.54 15.89
C THR A 315 -4.56 4.55 14.77
N ARG A 316 -4.57 4.06 13.53
CA ARG A 316 -4.91 4.83 12.33
C ARG A 316 -5.62 3.91 11.34
N MET A 317 -6.40 4.50 10.45
CA MET A 317 -6.91 3.77 9.28
C MET A 317 -5.74 3.16 8.51
N ASP A 318 -5.91 1.92 8.04
CA ASP A 318 -4.92 1.16 7.29
C ASP A 318 -3.56 0.98 7.99
N GLN A 319 -3.56 0.91 9.32
CA GLN A 319 -2.34 0.67 10.09
C GLN A 319 -1.64 -0.64 9.69
N TYR A 320 -2.43 -1.66 9.40
CA TYR A 320 -2.00 -2.96 8.92
C TYR A 320 -2.64 -3.26 7.57
N LYS A 321 -1.87 -3.86 6.66
CA LYS A 321 -2.33 -4.28 5.32
C LYS A 321 -1.96 -5.74 5.14
N VAL A 322 -2.97 -6.60 5.00
CA VAL A 322 -2.78 -8.05 4.89
C VAL A 322 -3.25 -8.49 3.50
N PRO A 323 -2.34 -8.85 2.58
CA PRO A 323 -2.74 -9.40 1.29
C PRO A 323 -3.33 -10.80 1.48
N VAL A 324 -4.50 -11.04 0.88
CA VAL A 324 -5.21 -12.33 0.94
C VAL A 324 -5.79 -12.68 -0.42
N GLU A 325 -6.02 -13.97 -0.65
CA GLU A 325 -6.79 -14.46 -1.81
C GLU A 325 -8.22 -14.81 -1.35
N LEU A 326 -9.21 -14.20 -2.00
CA LEU A 326 -10.61 -14.59 -1.87
C LEU A 326 -10.94 -15.67 -2.91
N ASN A 327 -11.74 -16.65 -2.52
CA ASN A 327 -12.37 -17.59 -3.44
C ASN A 327 -13.63 -16.97 -4.06
N ALA A 328 -14.10 -17.47 -5.21
CA ALA A 328 -15.44 -17.14 -5.68
C ALA A 328 -16.49 -17.68 -4.69
N GLY A 329 -17.54 -16.90 -4.44
CA GLY A 329 -18.57 -17.18 -3.44
C GLY A 329 -18.24 -16.57 -2.07
N THR A 330 -18.86 -17.11 -1.02
CA THR A 330 -18.73 -16.60 0.34
C THR A 330 -17.37 -16.95 0.93
N ASN A 331 -16.68 -15.94 1.46
CA ASN A 331 -15.44 -16.08 2.21
C ASN A 331 -15.69 -15.71 3.68
N THR A 332 -15.28 -16.56 4.60
CA THR A 332 -15.40 -16.28 6.05
C THR A 332 -14.16 -15.53 6.52
N ILE A 333 -14.36 -14.34 7.09
CA ILE A 333 -13.32 -13.54 7.73
C ILE A 333 -13.53 -13.60 9.23
N LEU A 334 -12.48 -13.93 9.97
CA LEU A 334 -12.48 -13.99 11.43
C LEU A 334 -11.37 -13.10 11.99
N VAL A 335 -11.70 -12.25 12.94
CA VAL A 335 -10.76 -11.40 13.67
C VAL A 335 -10.78 -11.80 15.14
N LYS A 336 -9.61 -11.98 15.73
CA LYS A 336 -9.41 -12.05 17.19
C LYS A 336 -8.84 -10.72 17.65
N VAL A 337 -9.42 -10.13 18.69
CA VAL A 337 -8.92 -8.89 19.29
C VAL A 337 -8.76 -9.09 20.79
N CYS A 338 -7.56 -8.85 21.30
CA CYS A 338 -7.16 -9.11 22.68
C CYS A 338 -6.97 -7.80 23.44
N GLN A 339 -7.60 -7.68 24.61
CA GLN A 339 -7.40 -6.58 25.54
C GLN A 339 -6.68 -7.07 26.79
N ASN A 340 -5.75 -6.27 27.33
CA ASN A 340 -5.03 -6.61 28.56
C ASN A 340 -5.71 -6.03 29.82
N GLU A 341 -5.14 -6.24 30.99
CA GLU A 341 -5.72 -5.84 32.29
C GLU A 341 -5.35 -4.42 32.73
N GLN A 342 -4.62 -3.68 31.91
CA GLN A 342 -4.18 -2.36 32.27
C GLN A 342 -5.38 -1.46 32.55
N THR A 343 -5.26 -0.57 33.53
CA THR A 343 -6.40 0.22 34.05
C THR A 343 -6.31 1.71 33.78
N ASP A 344 -5.18 2.19 33.27
CA ASP A 344 -5.03 3.59 32.87
C ASP A 344 -6.03 3.94 31.76
N ASP A 345 -6.61 5.13 31.83
CA ASP A 345 -7.66 5.60 30.91
C ASP A 345 -7.24 5.49 29.44
N TRP A 346 -5.98 5.79 29.13
CA TRP A 346 -5.43 5.70 27.78
C TRP A 346 -5.28 4.27 27.25
N ALA A 347 -5.26 3.27 28.14
CA ALA A 347 -5.11 1.85 27.81
C ALA A 347 -6.48 1.11 27.72
N GLN A 348 -7.60 1.83 27.85
CA GLN A 348 -8.94 1.24 27.84
C GLN A 348 -9.53 1.12 26.43
N VAL A 349 -8.83 1.56 25.39
CA VAL A 349 -9.33 1.49 24.02
C VAL A 349 -9.37 0.04 23.58
N TYR A 350 -10.57 -0.49 23.36
CA TYR A 350 -10.81 -1.83 22.89
C TYR A 350 -11.63 -1.80 21.60
N GLN A 351 -10.95 -1.66 20.48
CA GLN A 351 -11.63 -1.39 19.22
C GLN A 351 -10.88 -1.93 18.01
N PHE A 352 -11.61 -2.14 16.91
CA PHE A 352 -11.01 -2.42 15.62
C PHE A 352 -11.90 -1.90 14.49
N GLN A 353 -11.29 -1.72 13.32
CA GLN A 353 -11.99 -1.53 12.05
C GLN A 353 -11.28 -2.36 10.99
N LEU A 354 -12.05 -2.94 10.05
CA LEU A 354 -11.52 -3.73 8.94
C LEU A 354 -12.21 -3.32 7.64
N ARG A 355 -11.43 -3.18 6.56
CA ARG A 355 -11.95 -2.95 5.22
C ARG A 355 -11.32 -3.86 4.18
N VAL A 356 -12.01 -4.05 3.07
CA VAL A 356 -11.56 -4.82 1.91
C VAL A 356 -11.28 -3.87 0.75
N CYS A 357 -10.05 -3.87 0.25
CA CYS A 357 -9.66 -3.00 -0.86
C CYS A 357 -8.64 -3.66 -1.79
N ASP A 358 -8.41 -3.05 -2.95
CA ASP A 358 -7.29 -3.39 -3.81
C ASP A 358 -5.95 -2.84 -3.24
N SER A 359 -4.85 -3.09 -3.95
CA SER A 359 -3.52 -2.58 -3.57
C SER A 359 -3.43 -1.05 -3.61
N ALA A 360 -4.24 -0.38 -4.45
CA ALA A 360 -4.33 1.07 -4.52
C ALA A 360 -5.10 1.66 -3.31
N GLY A 361 -5.89 0.85 -2.62
CA GLY A 361 -6.74 1.25 -1.51
C GLY A 361 -8.20 1.55 -1.89
N SER A 362 -8.59 1.27 -3.14
CA SER A 362 -9.97 1.38 -3.62
C SER A 362 -10.80 0.24 -3.06
N ALA A 363 -12.03 0.51 -2.64
CA ALA A 363 -12.90 -0.52 -2.06
C ALA A 363 -13.15 -1.68 -3.02
N VAL A 364 -13.07 -2.91 -2.50
CA VAL A 364 -13.61 -4.11 -3.15
C VAL A 364 -14.88 -4.47 -2.41
N LEU A 365 -16.02 -4.32 -3.10
CA LEU A 365 -17.34 -4.50 -2.49
C LEU A 365 -17.81 -5.95 -2.62
N PRO A 366 -18.59 -6.45 -1.65
CA PRO A 366 -19.21 -7.75 -1.79
C PRO A 366 -20.21 -7.73 -2.95
N LYS A 367 -20.38 -8.88 -3.60
CA LYS A 367 -21.42 -9.08 -4.61
C LYS A 367 -22.80 -8.93 -3.95
N GLN A 368 -23.67 -8.15 -4.60
CA GLN A 368 -25.07 -7.96 -4.19
C GLN A 368 -25.95 -9.13 -4.57
#